data_AF-A0A8H1LKT7-F1
#
_entry.id   AF-A0A8H1LKT7-F1
#
_cell.length_a   1.000
_cell.length_b   1.000
_cell.length_c   1.000
_cell.angle_alpha   90.00
_cell.angle_beta   90.00
_cell.angle_gamma   90.00
#
_symmetry.space_group_name_H-M   'P 1'
#
loop_
_entity.id
_entity.type
_entity.pdbx_description
1 polymer ?
#
loop_
_entity_poly.entity_id
_entity_poly.type
_entity_poly.pdbx_seq_one_letter_code
_entity_poly.pdbx_strand_id
1 'polypeptide(L)'
;MVLKSFYDLRFGVSPGGARKDAHFICGSVEEAMHALDAELEESSNIWLLFGYGDGADLALDVYQQGERVQSIDLHPFITIRVDGYPDIVFHGPGKTTGSVVGADDPERVKKLLADGMVAGDFDGRTEVTVDWDSVPVPPLIGEIADIGDYVKLGDSPHDDLDDLVGLDEEELEDELIDRGWVEYGDHDFEA
;
A
#
# COMPACT_ATOMS: atom_id res chain seq x y z
N MET A 1 -2.99 10.86 -25.37
CA MET A 1 -3.33 9.90 -24.29
C MET A 1 -4.56 10.39 -23.54
N VAL A 2 -5.38 9.47 -23.01
CA VAL A 2 -6.54 9.81 -22.15
C VAL A 2 -6.13 9.59 -20.70
N LEU A 3 -6.49 10.52 -19.81
CA LEU A 3 -6.25 10.35 -18.38
C LEU A 3 -7.25 9.34 -17.81
N LYS A 4 -6.71 8.26 -17.22
CA LYS A 4 -7.49 7.14 -16.69
C LYS A 4 -7.69 7.24 -15.18
N SER A 5 -8.70 6.53 -14.70
CA SER A 5 -9.01 6.35 -13.29
C SER A 5 -8.47 5.02 -12.80
N PHE A 6 -7.92 4.99 -11.60
CA PHE A 6 -7.27 3.82 -11.02
C PHE A 6 -7.21 3.94 -9.49
N TYR A 7 -6.90 2.83 -8.84
CA TYR A 7 -6.47 2.80 -7.44
C TYR A 7 -4.96 2.62 -7.38
N ASP A 8 -4.31 3.27 -6.41
CA ASP A 8 -2.92 3.03 -6.04
C ASP A 8 -2.91 2.52 -4.60
N LEU A 9 -2.67 1.21 -4.43
CA LEU A 9 -2.38 0.65 -3.12
C LEU A 9 -0.90 0.89 -2.82
N ARG A 10 -0.65 1.77 -1.85
CA ARG A 10 0.70 2.20 -1.48
C ARG A 10 1.09 1.60 -0.13
N PHE A 11 2.26 0.96 -0.07
CA PHE A 11 2.90 0.51 1.15
C PHE A 11 4.34 1.04 1.24
N GLY A 12 4.51 2.12 1.99
CA GLY A 12 5.79 2.77 2.22
C GLY A 12 6.28 2.68 3.66
N VAL A 13 7.59 2.67 3.87
CA VAL A 13 8.21 2.83 5.20
C VAL A 13 9.31 3.89 5.11
N SER A 14 9.15 4.97 5.88
CA SER A 14 10.09 6.09 5.87
C SER A 14 11.49 5.68 6.35
N PRO A 15 12.57 6.29 5.81
CA PRO A 15 13.94 5.88 6.06
C PRO A 15 14.37 6.00 7.54
N GLY A 16 15.04 4.95 8.04
CA GLY A 16 15.67 4.93 9.37
C GLY A 16 16.35 3.61 9.73
N GLY A 17 15.72 2.47 9.43
CA GLY A 17 16.27 1.13 9.67
C GLY A 17 15.70 0.02 8.78
N ALA A 18 14.54 0.25 8.16
CA ALA A 18 14.05 -0.46 6.99
C ALA A 18 13.62 0.57 5.93
N ARG A 19 13.41 0.12 4.69
CA ARG A 19 12.89 0.93 3.58
C ARG A 19 11.96 0.07 2.76
N LYS A 20 10.89 0.69 2.27
CA LYS A 20 9.94 0.12 1.33
C LYS A 20 9.20 1.26 0.66
N ASP A 21 8.94 1.15 -0.63
CA ASP A 21 8.11 2.09 -1.38
C ASP A 21 7.37 1.34 -2.48
N ALA A 22 6.44 0.47 -2.06
CA ALA A 22 5.67 -0.38 -2.97
C ALA A 22 4.35 0.28 -3.36
N HIS A 23 4.00 0.16 -4.64
CA HIS A 23 2.81 0.71 -5.27
C HIS A 23 2.17 -0.33 -6.18
N PHE A 24 0.88 -0.58 -5.99
CA PHE A 24 0.09 -1.46 -6.85
C PHE A 24 -1.00 -0.66 -7.54
N ILE A 25 -0.85 -0.50 -8.85
CA ILE A 25 -1.82 0.19 -9.71
C ILE A 25 -2.91 -0.79 -10.11
N CYS A 26 -4.15 -0.51 -9.72
CA CYS A 26 -5.28 -1.41 -9.87
C CYS A 26 -6.46 -0.74 -10.59
N GLY A 27 -7.14 -1.48 -11.46
CA GLY A 27 -8.36 -1.07 -12.15
C GLY A 27 -9.62 -1.37 -11.34
N SER A 28 -9.49 -2.12 -10.25
CA SER A 28 -10.59 -2.55 -9.39
C SER A 28 -10.20 -2.64 -7.92
N VAL A 29 -11.20 -2.64 -7.04
CA VAL A 29 -10.97 -2.85 -5.60
C VAL A 29 -10.53 -4.28 -5.34
N GLU A 30 -11.06 -5.25 -6.08
CA GLU A 30 -10.71 -6.66 -5.99
C GLU A 30 -9.21 -6.90 -6.27
N GLU A 31 -8.63 -6.21 -7.24
CA GLU A 31 -7.19 -6.27 -7.49
C GLU A 31 -6.38 -5.67 -6.34
N ALA A 32 -6.82 -4.53 -5.79
CA ALA A 32 -6.17 -3.94 -4.61
C ALA A 32 -6.25 -4.87 -3.38
N MET A 33 -7.37 -5.56 -3.20
CA MET A 33 -7.53 -6.60 -2.16
C MET A 33 -6.52 -7.73 -2.35
N HIS A 34 -6.41 -8.26 -3.56
CA HIS A 34 -5.47 -9.33 -3.88
C HIS A 34 -4.02 -8.92 -3.74
N ALA A 35 -3.67 -7.70 -4.15
CA ALA A 35 -2.33 -7.14 -3.97
C ALA A 35 -1.99 -7.01 -2.48
N LEU A 36 -2.89 -6.46 -1.67
CA LEU A 36 -2.67 -6.33 -0.23
C LEU A 36 -2.55 -7.70 0.46
N ASP A 37 -3.38 -8.67 0.08
CA ASP A 37 -3.30 -10.03 0.65
C ASP A 37 -1.93 -10.65 0.35
N ALA A 38 -1.47 -10.60 -0.90
CA ALA A 38 -0.15 -11.12 -1.29
C ALA A 38 0.99 -10.42 -0.54
N GLU A 39 0.89 -9.10 -0.40
CA GLU A 39 1.88 -8.29 0.31
C GLU A 39 1.97 -8.64 1.80
N LEU A 40 0.85 -9.00 2.42
CA LEU A 40 0.76 -9.36 3.83
C LEU A 40 1.02 -10.86 4.10
N GLU A 41 1.21 -11.70 3.07
CA GLU A 41 1.69 -13.07 3.25
C GLU A 41 3.15 -13.11 3.73
N GLU A 42 3.94 -12.08 3.43
CA GLU A 42 5.33 -11.99 3.86
C GLU A 42 5.45 -11.50 5.31
N SER A 43 6.03 -12.32 6.19
CA SER A 43 6.18 -11.98 7.61
C SER A 43 7.03 -10.74 7.86
N SER A 44 7.96 -10.42 6.96
CA SER A 44 8.72 -9.15 6.93
C SER A 44 7.81 -7.93 6.79
N ASN A 45 6.79 -7.99 5.93
CA ASN A 45 5.85 -6.90 5.67
C ASN A 45 4.89 -6.71 6.85
N ILE A 46 4.47 -7.79 7.49
CA ILE A 46 3.70 -7.73 8.74
C ILE A 46 4.54 -7.05 9.84
N TRP A 47 5.84 -7.39 9.92
CA TRP A 47 6.74 -6.74 10.86
C TRP A 47 6.92 -5.24 10.55
N LEU A 48 7.00 -4.83 9.28
CA LEU A 48 7.06 -3.42 8.92
C LEU A 48 5.80 -2.67 9.39
N LEU A 49 4.62 -3.24 9.12
CA LEU A 49 3.34 -2.66 9.54
C LEU A 49 3.23 -2.52 11.07
N PHE A 50 3.70 -3.52 11.82
CA PHE A 50 3.62 -3.54 13.28
C PHE A 50 4.76 -2.78 13.98
N GLY A 51 5.99 -3.13 13.65
CA GLY A 51 7.23 -2.70 14.30
C GLY A 51 7.62 -1.28 13.95
N TYR A 52 7.30 -0.84 12.73
CA TYR A 52 7.48 0.53 12.28
C TYR A 52 6.21 1.37 12.39
N GLY A 53 5.15 0.88 13.06
CA GLY A 53 3.88 1.54 13.33
C GLY A 53 3.82 3.00 12.88
N ASP A 54 4.34 3.94 13.68
CA ASP A 54 4.27 5.40 13.40
C ASP A 54 4.92 5.91 12.07
N GLY A 55 5.61 5.05 11.31
CA GLY A 55 6.34 5.37 10.08
C GLY A 55 6.04 4.45 8.89
N ALA A 56 5.14 3.47 9.04
CA ALA A 56 4.57 2.73 7.92
C ALA A 56 3.37 3.52 7.36
N ASP A 57 3.37 3.73 6.05
CA ASP A 57 2.29 4.35 5.30
C ASP A 57 1.62 3.27 4.47
N LEU A 58 0.36 2.99 4.77
CA LEU A 58 -0.42 1.98 4.07
C LEU A 58 -1.75 2.63 3.69
N ALA A 59 -1.89 2.95 2.41
CA ALA A 59 -3.01 3.72 1.91
C ALA A 59 -3.55 3.17 0.59
N LEU A 60 -4.84 3.35 0.37
CA LEU A 60 -5.47 3.23 -0.93
C LEU A 60 -5.77 4.63 -1.47
N ASP A 61 -4.96 5.07 -2.41
CA ASP A 61 -5.17 6.34 -3.12
C ASP A 61 -6.11 6.11 -4.30
N VAL A 62 -7.10 6.99 -4.46
CA VAL A 62 -8.09 6.92 -5.53
C VAL A 62 -7.80 8.02 -6.53
N TYR A 63 -7.50 7.62 -7.76
CA TYR A 63 -7.31 8.52 -8.88
C TYR A 63 -8.52 8.48 -9.80
N GLN A 64 -9.06 9.67 -10.09
CA GLN A 64 -10.13 9.85 -11.06
C GLN A 64 -9.60 10.71 -12.20
N GLN A 65 -9.54 10.14 -13.39
CA GLN A 65 -9.07 10.80 -14.61
C GLN A 65 -7.72 11.49 -14.41
N GLY A 66 -6.76 10.77 -13.81
CA GLY A 66 -5.40 11.24 -13.53
C GLY A 66 -5.23 12.08 -12.25
N GLU A 67 -6.32 12.53 -11.60
CA GLU A 67 -6.22 13.34 -10.38
C GLU A 67 -6.50 12.50 -9.14
N ARG A 68 -5.65 12.63 -8.10
CA ARG A 68 -5.90 12.00 -6.81
C ARG A 68 -7.05 12.71 -6.09
N VAL A 69 -8.19 12.04 -5.96
CA VAL A 69 -9.40 12.61 -5.33
C VAL A 69 -9.55 12.21 -3.86
N GLN A 70 -8.94 11.11 -3.44
CA GLN A 70 -9.03 10.58 -2.09
C GLN A 70 -7.79 9.76 -1.75
N SER A 71 -7.39 9.79 -0.48
CA SER A 71 -6.38 8.91 0.09
C SER A 71 -6.99 8.28 1.34
N ILE A 72 -7.01 6.94 1.38
CA ILE A 72 -7.66 6.18 2.46
C ILE A 72 -6.58 5.45 3.25
N ASP A 73 -6.37 5.85 4.50
CA ASP A 73 -5.51 5.11 5.43
C ASP A 73 -6.13 3.74 5.74
N LEU A 74 -5.41 2.66 5.41
CA LEU A 74 -5.89 1.30 5.57
C LEU A 74 -5.62 0.72 6.97
N HIS A 75 -4.73 1.33 7.75
CA HIS A 75 -4.38 0.81 9.08
C HIS A 75 -5.61 0.51 9.96
N PRO A 76 -6.61 1.40 10.10
CA PRO A 76 -7.75 1.16 10.99
C PRO A 76 -8.61 -0.05 10.63
N PHE A 77 -8.45 -0.60 9.43
CA PHE A 77 -9.20 -1.73 8.92
C PHE A 77 -8.43 -3.05 9.05
N ILE A 78 -7.20 -3.02 9.55
CA ILE A 78 -6.32 -4.18 9.68
C ILE A 78 -6.33 -4.72 11.11
N THR A 79 -6.43 -6.04 11.22
CA THR A 79 -6.21 -6.78 12.46
C THR A 79 -5.14 -7.85 12.25
N ILE A 80 -4.10 -7.82 13.08
CA ILE A 80 -3.06 -8.85 13.12
C ILE A 80 -3.32 -9.75 14.33
N ARG A 81 -3.43 -11.05 14.10
CA ARG A 81 -3.54 -12.07 15.14
C ARG A 81 -2.27 -12.91 15.19
N VAL A 82 -1.78 -13.14 16.40
CA VAL A 82 -0.67 -14.05 16.65
C VAL A 82 -1.12 -15.04 17.72
N ASP A 83 -1.04 -16.34 17.42
CA ASP A 83 -1.51 -17.39 18.33
C ASP A 83 -0.93 -17.23 19.74
N GLY A 84 -1.81 -17.12 20.74
CA GLY A 84 -1.42 -16.96 22.15
C GLY A 84 -1.18 -15.51 22.58
N TYR A 85 -1.39 -14.54 21.71
CA TYR A 85 -1.34 -13.11 22.00
C TYR A 85 -2.67 -12.44 21.64
N PRO A 86 -3.03 -11.36 22.35
CA PRO A 86 -4.16 -10.52 21.95
C PRO A 86 -3.97 -9.87 20.58
N ASP A 87 -5.09 -9.69 19.89
CA ASP A 87 -5.18 -9.03 18.58
C ASP A 87 -4.54 -7.63 18.61
N ILE A 88 -3.83 -7.31 17.54
CA ILE A 88 -3.26 -5.99 17.29
C ILE A 88 -4.18 -5.28 16.30
N VAL A 89 -4.68 -4.11 16.69
CA VAL A 89 -5.49 -3.22 15.84
C VAL A 89 -4.87 -1.83 15.76
N PHE A 90 -5.27 -1.04 14.77
CA PHE A 90 -4.79 0.32 14.57
C PHE A 90 -5.94 1.33 14.67
N HIS A 91 -5.64 2.57 15.07
CA HIS A 91 -6.62 3.65 15.22
C HIS A 91 -6.37 4.87 14.32
N GLY A 92 -5.35 4.79 13.46
CA GLY A 92 -4.96 5.84 12.52
C GLY A 92 -3.60 5.49 11.92
N PRO A 93 -2.98 6.40 11.15
CA PRO A 93 -1.81 6.08 10.33
C PRO A 93 -0.70 5.56 11.24
N GLY A 94 -0.38 4.27 11.12
CA GLY A 94 0.67 3.66 11.91
C GLY A 94 0.42 3.49 13.41
N LYS A 95 -0.68 4.04 13.93
CA LYS A 95 -0.95 4.10 15.37
C LYS A 95 -1.64 2.83 15.80
N THR A 96 -0.84 1.86 16.19
CA THR A 96 -1.31 0.67 16.92
C THR A 96 -2.03 1.09 18.20
N THR A 97 -3.10 0.40 18.56
CA THR A 97 -3.47 0.31 19.96
C THR A 97 -2.34 -0.43 20.66
N GLY A 98 -1.40 0.30 21.23
CA GLY A 98 -0.51 -0.18 22.28
C GLY A 98 -1.34 -0.54 23.51
N SER A 99 -2.13 -1.58 23.40
CA SER A 99 -2.88 -2.24 24.46
C SER A 99 -3.31 -3.55 23.86
N VAL A 100 -2.37 -4.48 23.89
CA VAL A 100 -2.65 -5.90 24.06
C VAL A 100 -3.72 -5.99 25.15
N VAL A 101 -5.01 -6.02 24.76
CA VAL A 101 -6.12 -5.82 25.69
C VAL A 101 -6.05 -6.94 26.73
N GLY A 102 -5.69 -6.59 27.97
CA GLY A 102 -5.52 -7.54 29.06
C GLY A 102 -4.11 -8.02 29.39
N ALA A 103 -3.03 -7.45 28.80
CA ALA A 103 -1.66 -7.72 29.24
C ALA A 103 -1.21 -6.79 30.38
N ASP A 104 -0.50 -7.37 31.36
CA ASP A 104 0.07 -6.65 32.50
C ASP A 104 1.18 -5.64 32.09
N ASP A 105 1.82 -5.83 30.93
CA ASP A 105 2.86 -4.96 30.37
C ASP A 105 2.81 -4.92 28.82
N PRO A 106 2.05 -3.99 28.24
CA PRO A 106 1.86 -3.88 26.78
C PRO A 106 3.14 -3.62 25.99
N GLU A 107 4.09 -2.85 26.54
CA GLU A 107 5.34 -2.51 25.86
C GLU A 107 6.27 -3.72 25.76
N ARG A 108 6.31 -4.55 26.82
CA ARG A 108 7.06 -5.81 26.80
C ARG A 108 6.48 -6.79 25.78
N VAL A 109 5.17 -6.90 25.69
CA VAL A 109 4.53 -7.77 24.70
C VAL A 109 4.78 -7.25 23.29
N LYS A 110 4.69 -5.93 23.07
CA LYS A 110 5.02 -5.31 21.78
C LYS A 110 6.45 -5.64 21.34
N LYS A 111 7.42 -5.51 22.26
CA LYS A 111 8.82 -5.86 21.98
C LYS A 111 9.00 -7.34 21.67
N LEU A 112 8.38 -8.24 22.43
CA LEU A 112 8.46 -9.69 22.20
C LEU A 112 7.87 -10.08 20.84
N LEU A 113 6.74 -9.47 20.46
CA LEU A 113 6.12 -9.69 19.16
C LEU A 113 6.99 -9.16 18.03
N ALA A 114 7.56 -7.97 18.17
CA ALA A 114 8.45 -7.39 17.18
C ALA A 114 9.73 -8.24 16.99
N ASP A 115 10.39 -8.63 18.09
CA ASP A 115 11.59 -9.46 18.05
C ASP A 115 11.29 -10.84 17.44
N GLY A 116 10.16 -11.46 17.80
CA GLY A 116 9.77 -12.78 17.28
C GLY A 116 9.32 -12.75 15.81
N MET A 117 8.67 -11.69 15.34
CA MET A 117 8.34 -11.52 13.92
C MET A 117 9.61 -11.39 13.05
N VAL A 118 10.61 -10.63 13.52
CA VAL A 118 11.92 -10.55 12.83
C VAL A 118 12.65 -11.90 12.81
N ALA A 119 12.53 -12.67 13.90
CA ALA A 119 13.19 -13.96 14.02
C ALA A 119 12.46 -15.10 13.28
N GLY A 120 11.25 -14.86 12.76
CA GLY A 120 10.39 -15.90 12.16
C GLY A 120 9.72 -16.84 13.18
N ASP A 121 9.72 -16.49 14.47
CA ASP A 121 9.16 -17.34 15.54
C ASP A 121 7.64 -17.52 15.44
N PHE A 122 6.98 -16.69 14.62
CA PHE A 122 5.53 -16.68 14.42
C PHE A 122 5.11 -17.06 12.99
N ASP A 123 6.01 -17.59 12.17
CA ASP A 123 5.68 -18.06 10.83
C ASP A 123 4.60 -19.16 10.91
N GLY A 124 3.53 -19.01 10.12
CA GLY A 124 2.36 -19.89 10.15
C GLY A 124 1.48 -19.80 11.41
N ARG A 125 1.77 -18.85 12.32
CA ARG A 125 0.98 -18.52 13.52
C ARG A 125 0.45 -17.09 13.52
N THR A 126 0.75 -16.36 12.44
CA THR A 126 0.33 -14.98 12.23
C THR A 126 -0.73 -14.96 11.14
N GLU A 127 -1.85 -14.34 11.43
CA GLU A 127 -2.95 -14.11 10.49
C GLU A 127 -3.20 -12.61 10.41
N VAL A 128 -3.27 -12.06 9.20
CA VAL A 128 -3.68 -10.67 8.97
C VAL A 128 -5.03 -10.68 8.28
N THR A 129 -5.93 -9.83 8.76
CA THR A 129 -7.27 -9.67 8.20
C THR A 129 -7.55 -8.20 7.95
N VAL A 130 -8.23 -7.91 6.83
CA VAL A 130 -8.60 -6.55 6.42
C VAL A 130 -10.12 -6.49 6.27
N ASP A 131 -10.76 -5.55 6.98
CA ASP A 131 -12.21 -5.32 6.91
C ASP A 131 -12.57 -4.41 5.74
N TRP A 132 -12.48 -4.95 4.52
CA TRP A 132 -12.78 -4.22 3.28
C TRP A 132 -14.21 -3.69 3.19
N ASP A 133 -15.17 -4.37 3.82
CA ASP A 133 -16.58 -3.92 3.87
C ASP A 133 -16.75 -2.58 4.62
N SER A 134 -15.81 -2.26 5.52
CA SER A 134 -15.79 -1.00 6.27
C SER A 134 -14.96 0.09 5.59
N VAL A 135 -14.18 -0.23 4.55
CA VAL A 135 -13.34 0.75 3.85
C VAL A 135 -14.23 1.59 2.91
N PRO A 136 -14.26 2.92 3.02
CA PRO A 136 -15.14 3.77 2.23
C PRO A 136 -14.56 4.03 0.83
N VAL A 137 -14.37 2.97 0.02
CA VAL A 137 -13.78 3.07 -1.31
C VAL A 137 -14.82 3.54 -2.34
N PRO A 138 -14.68 4.73 -2.94
CA PRO A 138 -15.56 5.15 -4.02
C PRO A 138 -15.26 4.36 -5.31
N PRO A 139 -16.27 4.08 -6.15
CA PRO A 139 -16.03 3.45 -7.45
C PRO A 139 -15.27 4.36 -8.41
N LEU A 140 -14.47 3.78 -9.30
CA LEU A 140 -13.82 4.51 -10.39
C LEU A 140 -14.85 5.00 -11.42
N ILE A 141 -14.59 6.18 -11.99
CA ILE A 141 -15.45 6.87 -12.95
C ILE A 141 -14.63 7.16 -14.20
N GLY A 142 -15.21 6.95 -15.39
CA GLY A 142 -14.55 7.25 -16.66
C GLY A 142 -13.83 6.04 -17.25
N GLU A 143 -12.73 6.29 -17.96
CA GLU A 143 -11.89 5.23 -18.51
C GLU A 143 -10.97 4.69 -17.41
N ILE A 144 -11.01 3.40 -17.16
CA ILE A 144 -10.27 2.72 -16.11
C ILE A 144 -8.92 2.25 -16.68
N ALA A 145 -7.84 2.38 -15.92
CA ALA A 145 -6.53 1.86 -16.29
C ALA A 145 -6.53 0.32 -16.29
N ASP A 146 -5.84 -0.28 -17.25
CA ASP A 146 -5.68 -1.71 -17.44
C ASP A 146 -4.24 -2.00 -17.90
N ILE A 147 -3.91 -3.28 -18.06
CA ILE A 147 -2.59 -3.76 -18.50
C ILE A 147 -2.15 -3.04 -19.79
N GLY A 148 -0.93 -2.52 -19.77
CA GLY A 148 -0.31 -1.75 -20.86
C GLY A 148 -0.60 -0.25 -20.83
N ASP A 149 -1.38 0.23 -19.86
CA ASP A 149 -1.54 1.67 -19.63
C ASP A 149 -0.42 2.23 -18.75
N TYR A 150 -0.14 3.52 -18.94
CA TYR A 150 0.71 4.30 -18.04
C TYR A 150 -0.14 5.34 -17.30
N VAL A 151 0.12 5.50 -16.01
CA VAL A 151 -0.55 6.45 -15.13
C VAL A 151 0.45 7.35 -14.43
N LYS A 152 0.01 8.50 -13.92
CA LYS A 152 0.88 9.43 -13.18
C LYS A 152 0.51 9.39 -11.70
N LEU A 153 1.50 9.17 -10.84
CA LEU A 153 1.34 9.20 -9.39
C LEU A 153 1.62 10.60 -8.81
N GLY A 154 1.11 10.84 -7.60
CA GLY A 154 1.24 12.11 -6.90
C GLY A 154 0.34 13.24 -7.43
N ASP A 155 0.63 14.46 -6.97
CA ASP A 155 -0.17 15.67 -7.27
C ASP A 155 0.52 16.59 -8.30
N SER A 156 1.51 16.06 -9.02
CA SER A 156 2.25 16.83 -10.02
C SER A 156 1.33 17.22 -11.19
N PRO A 157 1.47 18.44 -11.77
CA PRO A 157 0.69 18.83 -12.92
C PRO A 157 0.81 17.81 -14.05
N HIS A 158 -0.28 17.59 -14.78
CA HIS A 158 -0.23 16.79 -16.00
C HIS A 158 0.67 17.47 -17.01
N ASP A 159 1.59 16.69 -17.58
CA ASP A 159 2.44 17.18 -18.67
C ASP A 159 1.61 17.33 -19.93
N ASP A 160 2.06 18.21 -20.83
CA ASP A 160 1.49 18.25 -22.16
C ASP A 160 1.88 16.97 -22.91
N LEU A 161 0.90 16.10 -23.15
CA LEU A 161 1.08 14.81 -23.81
C LEU A 161 1.07 14.97 -25.35
N ASP A 162 0.80 16.16 -25.87
CA ASP A 162 0.83 16.44 -27.30
C ASP A 162 2.25 16.29 -27.89
N ASP A 163 3.29 16.49 -27.07
CA ASP A 163 4.70 16.33 -27.46
C ASP A 163 5.12 14.86 -27.61
N LEU A 164 4.32 13.90 -27.13
CA LEU A 164 4.58 12.46 -27.26
C LEU A 164 4.07 11.89 -28.59
N VAL A 165 3.37 12.70 -29.39
CA VAL A 165 2.78 12.24 -30.64
C VAL A 165 3.88 11.99 -31.69
N GLY A 166 4.01 10.72 -32.10
CA GLY A 166 4.92 10.31 -33.17
C GLY A 166 6.21 9.63 -32.69
N LEU A 167 6.37 9.46 -31.37
CA LEU A 167 7.35 8.54 -30.81
C LEU A 167 6.95 7.09 -31.16
N ASP A 168 7.95 6.23 -31.31
CA ASP A 168 7.71 4.79 -31.30
C ASP A 168 7.49 4.27 -29.87
N GLU A 169 7.22 2.98 -29.73
CA GLU A 169 6.83 2.37 -28.44
C GLU A 169 7.94 2.44 -27.39
N GLU A 170 9.20 2.21 -27.80
CA GLU A 170 10.36 2.27 -26.89
C GLU A 170 10.67 3.72 -26.50
N GLU A 171 10.66 4.66 -27.44
CA GLU A 171 10.88 6.09 -27.15
C GLU A 171 9.76 6.68 -26.29
N LEU A 172 8.51 6.22 -26.48
CA LEU A 172 7.37 6.66 -25.68
C LEU A 172 7.48 6.18 -24.23
N GLU A 173 7.85 4.93 -24.01
CA GLU A 173 8.04 4.34 -22.69
C GLU A 173 9.11 5.09 -21.90
N ASP A 174 10.30 5.28 -22.49
CA ASP A 174 11.41 6.00 -21.86
C ASP A 174 11.00 7.43 -21.46
N GLU A 175 10.34 8.16 -22.36
CA GLU A 175 9.91 9.54 -22.10
C GLU A 175 8.80 9.61 -21.03
N LEU A 176 7.90 8.62 -20.97
CA LEU A 176 6.88 8.53 -19.93
C LEU A 176 7.51 8.29 -18.55
N ILE A 177 8.46 7.36 -18.45
CA ILE A 177 9.19 7.07 -17.22
C ILE A 177 9.97 8.31 -16.74
N ASP A 178 10.67 9.00 -17.64
CA ASP A 178 11.41 10.23 -17.33
C ASP A 178 10.49 11.36 -16.82
N ARG A 179 9.22 11.35 -17.25
CA ARG A 179 8.18 12.27 -16.78
C ARG A 179 7.46 11.81 -15.51
N GLY A 180 7.86 10.68 -14.94
CA GLY A 180 7.30 10.11 -13.71
C GLY A 180 5.96 9.40 -13.90
N TRP A 181 5.70 8.89 -15.11
CA TRP A 181 4.60 7.95 -15.35
C TRP A 181 5.07 6.53 -15.01
N VAL A 182 4.12 5.72 -14.54
CA VAL A 182 4.33 4.33 -14.13
C VAL A 182 3.38 3.45 -14.90
N GLU A 183 3.83 2.27 -15.30
CA GLU A 183 2.96 1.28 -15.96
C GLU A 183 1.89 0.77 -14.98
N TYR A 184 0.77 0.27 -15.49
CA TYR A 184 -0.17 -0.51 -14.71
C TYR A 184 0.51 -1.77 -14.13
N GLY A 185 0.33 -2.05 -12.84
CA GLY A 185 0.91 -3.21 -12.17
C GLY A 185 1.60 -2.86 -10.85
N ASP A 186 2.58 -3.70 -10.48
CA ASP A 186 3.36 -3.64 -9.24
C ASP A 186 4.69 -2.92 -9.46
N HIS A 187 5.00 -1.96 -8.59
CA HIS A 187 6.24 -1.19 -8.58
C HIS A 187 6.79 -1.08 -7.16
N ASP A 188 8.05 -1.44 -6.96
CA ASP A 188 8.79 -1.13 -5.73
C ASP A 188 9.97 -0.20 -6.07
N PHE A 189 9.86 1.07 -5.67
CA PHE A 189 10.86 2.09 -6.00
C PHE A 189 12.12 2.01 -5.13
N GLU A 190 12.14 1.16 -4.10
CA GLU A 190 13.30 0.97 -3.20
C GLU A 190 13.85 -0.48 -3.21
N ALA A 191 13.36 -1.36 -4.10
CA ALA A 191 13.83 -2.75 -4.25
C ALA A 191 15.27 -2.90 -4.76
#